data_AF-G7YSI4-F1
#
_entry.id   AF-G7YSI4-F1
#
_cell.length_a   1.000
_cell.length_b   1.000
_cell.length_c   1.000
_cell.angle_alpha   90.00
_cell.angle_beta   90.00
_cell.angle_gamma   90.00
#
_symmetry.space_group_name_H-M   'P 1'
#
loop_
_entity.id
_entity.type
_entity.pdbx_description
1 polymer ?
#
loop_
_entity_poly.entity_id
_entity_poly.type
_entity_poly.pdbx_seq_one_letter_code
_entity_poly.pdbx_strand_id
1 'polypeptide(L)'
;MVYQWSPVTSIVRKLLGQCPCVWRSLRKPTTIDATAQNAGKRITLPYIKNTAEMTARLLRQHNITVAYKPANTLRKTLSRPKGKLDPMTRNNVIYRIQCKDCDKRYIGQTGRKLSTRIHEHKLATERHDQFSLISVHKDQEGHEFDWSGVHILGQARTKKEREFIEAWYGFCALDQGNEIVC
;
A
#
# COMPACT_ATOMS: atom_id res chain seq x y z
N MET A 1 23.57 36.44 -12.75
CA MET A 1 22.30 37.16 -12.55
C MET A 1 21.44 36.33 -11.64
N VAL A 2 20.99 36.95 -10.56
CA VAL A 2 20.33 36.34 -9.41
C VAL A 2 18.87 36.06 -9.78
N TYR A 3 18.43 34.81 -9.72
CA TYR A 3 17.00 34.51 -9.81
C TYR A 3 16.47 34.07 -8.44
N GLN A 4 15.74 35.04 -7.89
CA GLN A 4 14.90 35.07 -6.70
C GLN A 4 14.09 33.79 -6.45
N TRP A 5 14.18 33.27 -5.22
CA TRP A 5 13.27 32.25 -4.69
C TRP A 5 12.16 32.89 -3.85
N SER A 6 10.88 32.66 -4.23
CA SER A 6 9.70 32.43 -3.36
C SER A 6 8.38 32.77 -4.09
N PRO A 7 7.20 32.22 -3.72
CA PRO A 7 6.89 31.26 -2.67
C PRO A 7 5.94 30.14 -3.16
N VAL A 8 6.47 28.97 -3.54
CA VAL A 8 5.61 27.79 -3.81
C VAL A 8 5.83 26.72 -2.73
N THR A 9 5.92 27.14 -1.48
CA THR A 9 5.93 26.25 -0.30
C THR A 9 4.56 26.17 0.40
N SER A 10 3.51 26.77 -0.18
CA SER A 10 2.18 26.81 0.45
C SER A 10 1.19 25.71 0.02
N ILE A 11 1.50 24.88 -0.98
CA ILE A 11 0.56 23.84 -1.44
C ILE A 11 0.87 22.46 -0.84
N VAL A 12 2.15 22.13 -0.60
CA VAL A 12 2.55 20.80 -0.08
C VAL A 12 2.31 20.67 1.44
N ARG A 13 2.12 21.78 2.16
CA ARG A 13 1.76 21.78 3.59
C ARG A 13 0.26 21.68 3.89
N LYS A 14 -0.62 21.76 2.88
CA LYS A 14 -2.08 21.76 3.04
C LYS A 14 -2.77 20.41 2.79
N LEU A 15 -2.03 19.35 2.44
CA LEU A 15 -2.60 18.02 2.16
C LEU A 15 -2.12 16.90 3.09
N LEU A 16 -1.34 17.21 4.13
CA LEU A 16 -1.04 16.28 5.23
C LEU A 16 -1.99 16.42 6.44
N GLY A 17 -3.17 17.02 6.24
CA GLY A 17 -4.11 17.22 7.33
C GLY A 17 -5.54 17.40 6.85
N GLN A 18 -6.22 16.29 6.54
CA GLN A 18 -7.64 16.02 6.84
C GLN A 18 -8.16 14.89 5.93
N CYS A 19 -7.84 13.64 6.29
CA CYS A 19 -8.68 12.50 5.95
C CYS A 19 -9.47 12.11 7.21
N PRO A 20 -10.79 12.41 7.31
CA PRO A 20 -11.59 12.16 8.52
C PRO A 20 -11.84 10.67 8.83
N CYS A 21 -11.43 9.76 7.94
CA CYS A 21 -11.71 8.33 8.07
C CYS A 21 -10.60 7.53 8.79
N VAL A 22 -9.39 8.08 8.93
CA VAL A 22 -8.25 7.35 9.54
C VAL A 22 -8.16 7.52 11.07
N TRP A 23 -8.81 8.54 11.62
CA TRP A 23 -8.83 8.80 13.07
C TRP A 23 -9.86 7.99 13.87
N ARG A 24 -10.60 7.06 13.24
CA ARG A 24 -11.55 6.18 13.93
C ARG A 24 -10.88 5.00 14.65
N SER A 25 -9.80 5.25 15.40
CA SER A 25 -9.34 4.32 16.44
C SER A 25 -8.63 4.93 17.64
N LEU A 26 -8.53 6.26 17.75
CA LEU A 26 -8.17 6.84 19.04
C LEU A 26 -9.36 6.73 19.99
N ARG A 27 -9.12 5.97 21.05
CA ARG A 27 -10.00 5.75 22.19
C ARG A 27 -10.59 7.09 22.64
N LYS A 28 -11.92 7.16 22.74
CA LYS A 28 -12.60 8.21 23.49
C LYS A 28 -11.98 8.24 24.90
N PRO A 29 -11.53 9.39 25.44
CA PRO A 29 -11.20 9.47 26.85
C PRO A 29 -12.50 9.18 27.61
N THR A 30 -12.51 8.13 28.42
CA THR A 30 -13.62 7.87 29.34
C THR A 30 -13.58 8.98 30.37
N THR A 31 -14.62 9.81 30.40
CA THR A 31 -14.91 10.66 31.55
C THR A 31 -14.95 9.75 32.77
N ILE A 32 -14.10 10.05 33.74
CA ILE A 32 -14.02 9.31 34.99
C ILE A 32 -15.19 9.82 35.84
N ASP A 33 -16.39 9.30 35.56
CA ASP A 33 -17.55 9.58 36.40
C ASP A 33 -17.36 8.81 37.72
N ALA A 34 -17.19 9.56 38.81
CA ALA A 34 -16.72 9.10 40.11
C ALA A 34 -17.75 8.27 40.92
N THR A 35 -18.67 7.55 40.27
CA THR A 35 -19.77 6.83 40.94
C THR A 35 -20.07 5.45 40.32
N ALA A 36 -19.06 4.61 40.16
CA ALA A 36 -19.24 3.17 39.87
C ALA A 36 -18.12 2.33 40.50
N GLN A 37 -18.03 2.33 41.83
CA GLN A 37 -17.17 1.39 42.55
C GLN A 37 -17.79 -0.02 42.47
N ASN A 38 -16.99 -0.98 42.01
CA ASN A 38 -17.28 -2.42 41.80
C ASN A 38 -17.81 -2.89 40.43
N ALA A 39 -17.41 -2.24 39.34
CA ALA A 39 -17.38 -2.89 38.02
C ALA A 39 -15.95 -3.39 37.73
N GLY A 40 -15.66 -4.67 38.01
CA GLY A 40 -14.35 -5.27 37.73
C GLY A 40 -13.90 -5.04 36.28
N LYS A 41 -12.71 -4.47 36.08
CA LYS A 41 -12.20 -4.14 34.75
C LYS A 41 -11.90 -5.43 33.98
N ARG A 42 -12.51 -5.62 32.80
CA ARG A 42 -12.28 -6.82 31.97
C ARG A 42 -11.31 -6.52 30.83
N ILE A 43 -10.28 -7.35 30.67
CA ILE A 43 -9.34 -7.28 29.55
C ILE A 43 -9.27 -8.59 28.77
N THR A 44 -8.93 -8.50 27.49
CA THR A 44 -8.78 -9.67 26.60
C THR A 44 -7.31 -9.85 26.26
N LEU A 45 -6.77 -11.05 26.50
CA LEU A 45 -5.38 -11.41 26.18
C LEU A 45 -5.33 -12.52 25.13
N PRO A 46 -4.35 -12.49 24.20
CA PRO A 46 -4.08 -13.64 23.34
C PRO A 46 -3.61 -14.82 24.18
N TYR A 47 -4.18 -16.01 23.98
CA TYR A 47 -3.71 -17.21 24.68
C TYR A 47 -2.36 -17.65 24.09
N ILE A 48 -1.32 -17.54 24.91
CA ILE A 48 0.02 -18.05 24.66
C ILE A 48 0.37 -18.85 25.92
N LYS A 49 0.71 -20.13 25.73
CA LYS A 49 0.97 -21.06 26.84
C LYS A 49 2.02 -20.47 27.78
N ASN A 50 1.83 -20.63 29.09
CA ASN A 50 2.65 -20.12 30.19
C ASN A 50 2.60 -18.58 30.37
N THR A 51 2.79 -17.79 29.32
CA THR A 51 2.87 -16.32 29.44
C THR A 51 1.52 -15.67 29.74
N ALA A 52 0.46 -16.08 29.04
CA ALA A 52 -0.88 -15.53 29.24
C ALA A 52 -1.44 -15.89 30.63
N GLU A 53 -1.08 -17.06 31.15
CA GLU A 53 -1.53 -17.56 32.45
C GLU A 53 -0.83 -16.83 33.60
N MET A 54 0.50 -16.63 33.51
CA MET A 54 1.25 -15.82 34.47
C MET A 54 0.71 -14.39 34.51
N THR A 55 0.49 -13.79 33.34
CA THR A 55 -0.05 -12.43 33.23
C THR A 55 -1.46 -12.35 33.82
N ALA A 56 -2.30 -13.34 33.57
CA ALA A 56 -3.65 -13.39 34.13
C ALA A 56 -3.66 -13.52 35.66
N ARG A 57 -2.70 -14.25 36.25
CA ARG A 57 -2.56 -14.37 37.71
C ARG A 57 -2.25 -13.01 38.35
N LEU A 58 -1.30 -12.26 37.80
CA LEU A 58 -0.97 -10.91 38.26
C LEU A 58 -2.17 -9.95 38.15
N LEU A 59 -2.89 -10.00 37.04
CA LEU A 59 -4.04 -9.13 36.80
C LEU A 59 -5.22 -9.41 37.73
N ARG A 60 -5.43 -10.67 38.11
CA ARG A 60 -6.47 -11.04 39.08
C ARG A 60 -6.22 -10.46 40.48
N GLN A 61 -4.96 -10.29 40.88
CA GLN A 61 -4.61 -9.64 42.16
C GLN A 61 -5.03 -8.16 42.20
N HIS A 62 -5.20 -7.53 41.03
CA HIS A 62 -5.65 -6.14 40.88
C HIS A 62 -7.14 -6.03 40.52
N ASN A 63 -7.95 -7.04 40.80
CA ASN A 63 -9.39 -7.09 40.49
C ASN A 63 -9.72 -6.93 38.98
N ILE A 64 -8.83 -7.41 38.10
CA ILE A 64 -9.01 -7.38 36.65
C ILE A 64 -9.38 -8.78 36.15
N THR A 65 -10.55 -8.89 35.50
CA THR A 65 -11.00 -10.15 34.89
C THR A 65 -10.38 -10.32 33.51
N VAL A 66 -9.71 -11.45 33.28
CA VAL A 66 -9.04 -11.76 32.00
C VAL A 66 -9.85 -12.75 31.18
N ALA A 67 -10.14 -12.40 29.93
CA ALA A 67 -10.70 -13.31 28.93
C ALA A 67 -9.61 -13.70 27.92
N TYR A 68 -9.55 -14.97 27.56
CA TYR A 68 -8.59 -15.47 26.58
C TYR A 68 -9.18 -15.46 25.17
N LYS A 69 -8.38 -15.02 24.19
CA LYS A 69 -8.70 -15.09 22.77
C LYS A 69 -7.59 -15.83 22.03
N PRO A 70 -7.87 -16.83 21.19
CA PRO A 70 -6.83 -17.45 20.38
C PRO A 70 -6.27 -16.44 19.37
N ALA A 71 -4.94 -16.36 19.25
CA ALA A 71 -4.27 -15.43 18.33
C ALA A 71 -4.52 -15.81 16.86
N ASN A 72 -4.59 -17.11 16.56
CA ASN A 72 -4.92 -17.65 15.24
C ASN A 72 -6.16 -18.54 15.36
N THR A 73 -7.25 -18.13 14.71
CA THR A 73 -8.46 -18.96 14.62
C THR A 73 -8.29 -19.99 13.50
N LEU A 74 -8.88 -21.18 13.67
CA LEU A 74 -8.90 -22.21 12.62
C LEU A 74 -9.44 -21.64 11.30
N ARG A 75 -10.45 -20.76 11.36
CA ARG A 75 -10.96 -20.03 10.20
C ARG A 75 -9.87 -19.20 9.50
N LYS A 76 -8.97 -18.53 10.22
CA LYS A 76 -7.89 -17.74 9.61
C LYS A 76 -6.86 -18.64 8.90
N THR A 77 -6.59 -19.83 9.45
CA THR A 77 -5.65 -20.80 8.87
C THR A 77 -6.26 -21.56 7.69
N LEU A 78 -7.48 -22.07 7.84
CA LEU A 78 -8.13 -22.96 6.89
C LEU A 78 -9.00 -22.22 5.88
N SER A 79 -9.59 -21.08 6.25
CA SER A 79 -10.45 -20.30 5.36
C SER A 79 -9.61 -19.26 4.62
N ARG A 80 -8.96 -19.71 3.54
CA ARG A 80 -8.60 -18.85 2.41
C ARG A 80 -9.60 -19.12 1.28
N PRO A 81 -10.84 -18.62 1.36
CA PRO A 81 -11.89 -18.94 0.40
C PRO A 81 -11.57 -18.46 -1.02
N LYS A 82 -10.62 -17.53 -1.16
CA LYS A 82 -10.10 -17.09 -2.46
C LYS A 82 -8.70 -17.67 -2.62
N GLY A 83 -8.53 -18.48 -3.66
CA GLY A 83 -7.21 -18.90 -4.12
C GLY A 83 -6.32 -17.69 -4.41
N LYS A 84 -5.00 -17.90 -4.42
CA LYS A 84 -4.07 -16.86 -4.87
C LYS A 84 -4.38 -16.58 -6.34
N LEU A 85 -4.91 -15.40 -6.63
CA LEU A 85 -5.09 -14.97 -8.02
C LEU A 85 -3.72 -14.73 -8.63
N ASP A 86 -3.56 -15.23 -9.85
CA ASP A 86 -2.41 -14.98 -10.69
C ASP A 86 -2.14 -13.47 -10.79
N PRO A 87 -0.89 -12.98 -10.62
CA PRO A 87 -0.57 -11.56 -10.66
C PRO A 87 -1.13 -10.83 -11.88
N MET A 88 -1.15 -11.46 -13.06
CA MET A 88 -1.60 -10.83 -14.31
C MET A 88 -3.11 -10.60 -14.36
N THR A 89 -3.87 -11.39 -13.61
CA THR A 89 -5.33 -11.28 -13.52
C THR A 89 -5.82 -10.25 -12.49
N ARG A 90 -4.89 -9.59 -11.77
CA ARG A 90 -5.25 -8.59 -10.76
C ARG A 90 -5.68 -7.28 -11.41
N ASN A 91 -6.63 -6.62 -10.75
CA ASN A 91 -7.14 -5.31 -11.12
C ASN A 91 -6.70 -4.27 -10.09
N ASN A 92 -6.78 -2.99 -10.45
CA ASN A 92 -6.54 -1.87 -9.54
C ASN A 92 -5.12 -1.88 -8.95
N VAL A 93 -4.13 -2.19 -9.79
CA VAL A 93 -2.73 -2.36 -9.40
C VAL A 93 -1.85 -1.24 -9.93
N ILE A 94 -0.79 -0.95 -9.18
CA ILE A 94 0.35 -0.17 -9.63
C ILE A 94 1.44 -1.17 -9.95
N TYR A 95 2.02 -1.08 -11.15
CA TYR A 95 3.01 -2.02 -11.65
C TYR A 95 4.22 -1.30 -12.19
N ARG A 96 5.33 -2.03 -12.29
CA ARG A 96 6.55 -1.59 -12.96
C ARG A 96 6.96 -2.58 -14.05
N ILE A 97 7.53 -2.05 -15.12
CA ILE A 97 8.18 -2.81 -16.19
C ILE A 97 9.62 -2.31 -16.29
N GLN A 98 10.57 -3.24 -16.28
CA GLN A 98 11.99 -2.92 -16.40
C GLN A 98 12.40 -2.95 -17.86
N CYS A 99 13.25 -2.01 -18.26
CA CYS A 99 13.99 -2.13 -19.52
C CYS A 99 15.08 -3.21 -19.35
N LYS A 100 15.38 -3.97 -20.41
CA LYS A 100 16.44 -4.98 -20.37
C LYS A 100 17.83 -4.38 -20.55
N ASP A 101 17.90 -3.31 -21.34
CA ASP A 101 19.15 -2.73 -21.81
C ASP A 101 19.62 -1.53 -20.95
N CYS A 102 18.72 -0.94 -20.15
CA CYS A 102 19.02 0.19 -19.29
C CYS A 102 18.33 0.11 -17.92
N ASP A 103 18.83 0.88 -16.94
CA ASP A 103 18.28 0.94 -15.58
C ASP A 103 16.93 1.68 -15.48
N LYS A 104 16.37 2.08 -16.63
CA LYS A 104 15.10 2.79 -16.69
C LYS A 104 13.94 1.83 -16.45
N ARG A 105 12.92 2.32 -15.76
CA ARG A 105 11.71 1.57 -15.46
C ARG A 105 10.48 2.39 -15.79
N TYR A 106 9.50 1.74 -16.38
CA TYR A 106 8.17 2.29 -16.55
C TYR A 106 7.35 1.98 -15.30
N ILE A 107 6.74 2.99 -14.69
CA ILE A 107 5.80 2.83 -13.57
C ILE A 107 4.45 3.33 -14.05
N GLY A 108 3.43 2.49 -13.91
CA GLY A 108 2.08 2.87 -14.31
C GLY A 108 1.03 2.23 -13.42
N GLN A 109 -0.16 2.83 -13.39
CA GLN A 109 -1.34 2.24 -12.78
C GLN A 109 -2.30 1.61 -13.80
N THR A 110 -3.12 0.68 -13.34
CA THR A 110 -4.30 0.22 -14.08
C THR A 110 -5.48 -0.06 -13.16
N GLY A 111 -6.66 0.42 -13.53
CA GLY A 111 -7.93 0.02 -12.90
C GLY A 111 -8.47 -1.32 -13.45
N ARG A 112 -8.06 -1.69 -14.66
CA ARG A 112 -8.48 -2.91 -15.37
C ARG A 112 -7.52 -4.07 -15.04
N LYS A 113 -7.72 -5.22 -15.66
CA LYS A 113 -6.79 -6.36 -15.55
C LYS A 113 -5.40 -5.96 -16.03
N LEU A 114 -4.36 -6.34 -15.28
CA LEU A 114 -2.97 -6.07 -15.65
C LEU A 114 -2.59 -6.68 -17.00
N SER A 115 -3.06 -7.90 -17.30
CA SER A 115 -2.84 -8.56 -18.59
C SER A 115 -3.32 -7.73 -19.79
N THR A 116 -4.50 -7.12 -19.69
CA THR A 116 -5.04 -6.24 -20.74
C THR A 116 -4.13 -5.03 -20.96
N ARG A 117 -3.65 -4.41 -19.88
CA ARG A 117 -2.80 -3.22 -19.99
C ARG A 117 -1.44 -3.54 -20.61
N ILE A 118 -0.86 -4.68 -20.26
CA ILE A 118 0.41 -5.14 -20.86
C ILE A 118 0.23 -5.43 -22.35
N HIS A 119 -0.89 -6.05 -22.73
CA HIS A 119 -1.20 -6.30 -24.14
C HIS A 119 -1.37 -4.99 -24.93
N GLU A 120 -2.06 -3.99 -24.36
CA GLU A 120 -2.15 -2.64 -24.95
C GLU A 120 -0.77 -2.03 -25.19
N HIS A 121 0.14 -2.13 -24.21
CA HIS A 121 1.50 -1.60 -24.35
C HIS A 121 2.32 -2.34 -25.42
N LYS A 122 2.18 -3.67 -25.53
CA LYS A 122 2.82 -4.44 -26.61
C LYS A 122 2.34 -3.99 -27.98
N LEU A 123 1.03 -3.89 -28.17
CA LEU A 123 0.43 -3.42 -29.42
C LEU A 123 0.83 -1.97 -29.74
N ALA A 124 0.90 -1.09 -28.74
CA ALA A 124 1.35 0.28 -28.93
C ALA A 124 2.81 0.34 -29.41
N THR A 125 3.65 -0.54 -28.86
CA THR A 125 5.07 -0.68 -29.23
C THR A 125 5.24 -1.23 -30.66
N GLU A 126 4.38 -2.15 -31.09
CA GLU A 126 4.37 -2.67 -32.47
C GLU A 126 3.86 -1.62 -33.48
N ARG A 127 2.98 -0.72 -33.05
CA ARG A 127 2.42 0.36 -33.87
C ARG A 127 3.27 1.62 -33.88
N HIS A 128 4.35 1.69 -33.11
CA HIS A 128 5.15 2.90 -32.92
C HIS A 128 4.30 4.09 -32.45
N ASP A 129 3.41 3.84 -31.48
CA ASP A 129 2.49 4.85 -30.97
C ASP A 129 3.23 5.90 -30.11
N GLN A 130 3.27 7.14 -30.59
CA GLN A 130 3.93 8.26 -29.92
C GLN A 130 3.28 8.66 -28.58
N PHE A 131 2.06 8.21 -28.30
CA PHE A 131 1.40 8.46 -27.01
C PHE A 131 1.79 7.45 -25.93
N SER A 132 2.43 6.33 -26.31
CA SER A 132 2.93 5.36 -25.34
C SER A 132 4.40 5.59 -25.07
N LEU A 133 4.73 5.95 -23.83
CA LEU A 133 6.11 6.24 -23.44
C LEU A 133 7.03 5.02 -23.57
N ILE A 134 6.47 3.82 -23.41
CA ILE A 134 7.16 2.56 -23.66
C ILE A 134 7.55 2.44 -25.14
N SER A 135 6.66 2.82 -26.06
CA SER A 135 6.94 2.85 -27.50
C SER A 135 7.98 3.91 -27.82
N VAL A 136 7.80 5.13 -27.32
CA VAL A 136 8.73 6.24 -27.54
C VAL A 136 10.14 5.90 -27.06
N HIS A 137 10.28 5.29 -25.89
CA HIS A 137 11.58 4.84 -25.37
C HIS A 137 12.21 3.78 -26.29
N LYS A 138 11.43 2.80 -26.75
CA LYS A 138 11.93 1.80 -27.72
C LYS A 138 12.35 2.45 -29.03
N ASP A 139 11.60 3.42 -29.53
CA ASP A 139 11.88 4.08 -30.82
C ASP A 139 13.08 5.01 -30.76
N GLN A 140 13.31 5.66 -29.61
CA GLN A 140 14.42 6.59 -29.39
C GLN A 140 15.72 5.87 -29.02
N GLU A 141 15.66 4.88 -28.12
CA GLU A 141 16.84 4.21 -27.58
C GLU A 141 17.09 2.83 -28.21
N GLY A 142 16.13 2.27 -28.95
CA GLY A 142 16.24 0.94 -29.54
C GLY A 142 16.13 -0.22 -28.53
N HIS A 143 15.80 0.08 -27.27
CA HIS A 143 15.80 -0.89 -26.17
C HIS A 143 14.49 -1.70 -26.08
N GLU A 144 14.59 -2.90 -25.50
CA GLU A 144 13.44 -3.76 -25.27
C GLU A 144 13.03 -3.85 -23.79
N PHE A 145 11.72 -3.76 -23.53
CA PHE A 145 11.16 -3.97 -22.20
C PHE A 145 10.95 -5.45 -21.88
N ASP A 146 11.17 -5.83 -20.61
CA ASP A 146 10.83 -7.16 -20.12
C ASP A 146 9.34 -7.29 -19.81
N TRP A 147 8.60 -7.85 -20.76
CA TRP A 147 7.18 -8.13 -20.62
C TRP A 147 6.84 -9.31 -19.69
N SER A 148 7.82 -10.15 -19.34
CA SER A 148 7.63 -11.32 -18.48
C SER A 148 7.87 -10.97 -17.00
N GLY A 149 8.84 -10.10 -16.73
CA GLY A 149 9.21 -9.60 -15.40
C GLY A 149 8.37 -8.42 -14.91
N VAL A 150 7.06 -8.39 -15.19
CA VAL A 150 6.20 -7.32 -14.67
C VAL A 150 5.98 -7.49 -13.17
N HIS A 151 6.36 -6.48 -12.40
CA HIS A 151 6.23 -6.49 -10.94
C HIS A 151 5.10 -5.60 -10.46
N ILE A 152 4.26 -6.14 -9.59
CA ILE A 152 3.20 -5.37 -8.92
C ILE A 152 3.79 -4.71 -7.68
N LEU A 153 3.80 -3.38 -7.65
CA LEU A 153 4.28 -2.56 -6.54
C LEU A 153 3.23 -2.37 -5.45
N GLY A 154 1.96 -2.29 -5.84
CA GLY A 154 0.87 -2.05 -4.91
C GLY A 154 -0.51 -2.29 -5.52
N GLN A 155 -1.53 -2.32 -4.67
CA GLN A 155 -2.92 -2.41 -5.07
C GLN A 155 -3.75 -1.42 -4.25
N ALA A 156 -4.58 -0.62 -4.91
CA ALA A 156 -5.41 0.39 -4.26
C ALA A 156 -6.81 0.42 -4.86
N ARG A 157 -7.84 0.51 -4.02
CA ARG A 157 -9.24 0.36 -4.45
C ARG A 157 -9.71 1.57 -5.23
N THR A 158 -9.33 2.76 -4.78
CA THR A 158 -9.75 4.01 -5.40
C THR A 158 -8.71 4.53 -6.39
N LYS A 159 -9.15 5.31 -7.37
CA LYS A 159 -8.25 5.94 -8.35
C LYS A 159 -7.28 6.91 -7.67
N LYS A 160 -7.76 7.73 -6.73
CA LYS A 160 -6.95 8.71 -5.99
C LYS A 160 -5.82 8.07 -5.20
N GLU A 161 -6.10 6.96 -4.53
CA GLU A 161 -5.05 6.20 -3.82
C GLU A 161 -4.00 5.67 -4.80
N ARG A 162 -4.40 5.20 -5.98
CA ARG A 162 -3.44 4.74 -7.00
C ARG A 162 -2.60 5.86 -7.56
N GLU A 163 -3.19 7.02 -7.89
CA GLU A 163 -2.47 8.21 -8.34
C GLU A 163 -1.44 8.66 -7.28
N PHE A 164 -1.82 8.65 -6.01
CA PHE A 164 -0.90 8.96 -4.92
C PHE A 164 0.26 7.95 -4.81
N ILE A 165 -0.05 6.64 -4.89
CA ILE A 165 0.96 5.58 -4.82
C ILE A 165 1.89 5.62 -6.04
N GLU A 166 1.35 5.86 -7.23
CA GLU A 166 2.10 6.03 -8.48
C GLU A 166 3.06 7.21 -8.37
N ALA A 167 2.58 8.38 -7.92
CA ALA A 167 3.42 9.54 -7.69
C ALA A 167 4.52 9.28 -6.64
N TRP A 168 4.18 8.55 -5.56
CA TRP A 168 5.15 8.17 -4.52
C TRP A 168 6.25 7.27 -5.07
N TYR A 169 5.89 6.22 -5.82
CA TYR A 169 6.88 5.34 -6.45
C TYR A 169 7.67 6.05 -7.54
N GLY A 170 7.06 7.01 -8.23
CA GLY A 170 7.73 7.95 -9.12
C GLY A 170 8.83 8.72 -8.39
N PHE A 171 8.48 9.38 -7.30
CA PHE A 171 9.43 10.12 -6.47
C PHE A 171 10.57 9.24 -5.95
N CYS A 172 10.25 8.09 -5.34
CA CYS A 172 11.26 7.18 -4.80
C CYS A 172 12.20 6.60 -5.87
N ALA A 173 11.75 6.51 -7.12
CA ALA A 173 12.56 5.93 -8.16
C ALA A 173 13.64 6.91 -8.67
N LEU A 174 13.36 8.21 -8.65
CA LEU A 174 14.33 9.27 -8.95
C LEU A 174 15.43 9.36 -7.87
N ASP A 175 15.06 9.19 -6.60
CA ASP A 175 16.02 9.20 -5.48
C ASP A 175 17.06 8.07 -5.55
N GLN A 176 16.77 7.00 -6.29
CA GLN A 176 17.66 5.84 -6.47
C GLN A 176 18.58 5.98 -7.69
N GLY A 177 18.50 7.09 -8.44
CA GLY A 177 19.25 7.27 -9.69
C GLY A 177 18.68 6.47 -10.87
N ASN A 178 17.51 5.84 -10.73
CA ASN A 178 16.83 5.18 -11.84
C ASN A 178 15.93 6.20 -12.54
N GLU A 179 16.16 6.40 -13.84
CA GLU A 179 15.28 7.23 -14.65
C GLU A 179 13.93 6.52 -14.86
N ILE A 180 12.85 7.30 -14.87
CA ILE A 180 11.50 6.78 -15.02
C ILE A 180 10.96 7.21 -16.36
N VAL A 181 10.46 6.22 -17.09
CA VAL A 181 9.63 6.47 -18.26
C VAL A 181 8.22 6.69 -17.70
N CYS A 182 7.86 7.95 -17.42
CA CYS A 182 6.61 8.38 -16.76
C CYS A 182 5.62 8.95 -17.75
#